data_AF-A7AYA6-F1
#
_entry.id   AF-A7AYA6-F1
#
_cell.length_a   1.000
_cell.length_b   1.000
_cell.length_c   1.000
_cell.angle_alpha   90.00
_cell.angle_beta   90.00
_cell.angle_gamma   90.00
#
_symmetry.space_group_name_H-M   'P 1'
#
loop_
_entity.id
_entity.type
_entity.pdbx_description
1 polymer ?
#
loop_
_entity_poly.entity_id
_entity_poly.type
_entity_poly.pdbx_seq_one_letter_code
_entity_poly.pdbx_strand_id
1 'polypeptide(L)' 'MENQGQNTPGLEKLFARLEEVTADMEKSDITLEESFALYNEGMQLLKQCNETIDAVEKKVQVLDENGEVHEF' A
#
# COMPACT_ATOMS: atom_id res chain seq x y z
N MET A 1 -6.53 -3.89 27.93
CA MET A 1 -6.89 -4.21 26.53
C MET A 1 -5.93 -3.43 25.66
N GLU A 2 -4.88 -4.10 25.21
CA GLU A 2 -3.87 -3.53 24.32
C GLU A 2 -4.58 -3.16 23.02
N ASN A 3 -4.58 -1.86 22.72
CA ASN A 3 -5.12 -1.34 21.49
C ASN A 3 -4.16 -1.82 20.38
N GLN A 4 -4.50 -2.93 19.74
CA GLN A 4 -3.79 -3.47 18.59
C GLN A 4 -3.98 -2.46 17.45
N GLY A 5 -3.13 -1.42 17.46
CA GLY A 5 -3.00 -0.48 16.36
C GLY A 5 -2.82 -1.29 15.09
N GLN A 6 -3.73 -1.06 14.15
CA GLN A 6 -3.77 -1.73 12.86
C GLN A 6 -2.36 -1.79 12.27
N ASN A 7 -1.81 -3.00 12.14
CA ASN A 7 -0.51 -3.29 11.52
C ASN A 7 -0.62 -3.10 9.99
N THR A 8 -1.08 -1.93 9.54
CA THR A 8 -1.00 -1.56 8.13
C THR A 8 0.47 -1.28 7.83
N PRO A 9 1.10 -2.01 6.89
CA PRO A 9 2.47 -1.71 6.48
C PRO A 9 2.57 -0.25 6.01
N GLY A 10 3.66 0.44 6.35
CA GLY A 10 3.89 1.79 5.81
C GLY A 10 3.98 1.78 4.28
N LEU A 11 3.64 2.90 3.63
CA LEU A 11 3.68 3.05 2.17
C LEU A 11 5.03 2.62 1.56
N GLU A 12 6.14 2.96 2.22
CA GLU A 12 7.49 2.54 1.79
C GLU A 12 7.62 1.02 1.67
N LYS A 13 7.04 0.28 2.62
CA LYS A 13 7.09 -1.18 2.61
C LYS A 13 6.16 -1.77 1.55
N LEU A 14 5.00 -1.16 1.31
CA LEU A 14 4.09 -1.58 0.24
C LEU A 14 4.71 -1.34 -1.13
N PHE A 15 5.34 -0.19 -1.35
CA PHE A 15 6.05 0.10 -2.60
C PHE A 15 7.25 -0.81 -2.82
N ALA A 16 8.08 -1.05 -1.79
CA ALA A 16 9.18 -1.99 -1.90
C ALA A 16 8.70 -3.39 -2.32
N ARG A 17 7.57 -3.85 -1.76
CA ARG A 17 7.00 -5.15 -2.17
C ARG A 17 6.45 -5.11 -3.60
N LEU A 18 5.84 -4.01 -4.03
CA LEU A 18 5.34 -3.85 -5.39
C LEU A 18 6.49 -3.87 -6.42
N GLU A 19 7.63 -3.25 -6.08
CA GLU A 19 8.86 -3.31 -6.89
C GLU A 19 9.39 -4.75 -7.01
N GLU A 20 9.44 -5.49 -5.89
CA GLU A 20 9.80 -6.91 -5.90
C GLU A 20 8.86 -7.74 -6.78
N VAL A 21 7.54 -7.56 -6.64
CA VAL A 21 6.54 -8.25 -7.47
C VAL A 21 6.75 -7.95 -8.95
N THR A 22 7.02 -6.69 -9.30
CA THR A 22 7.28 -6.28 -10.68
C THR A 22 8.56 -6.92 -11.23
N ALA A 23 9.64 -6.90 -10.44
CA ALA A 23 10.90 -7.53 -10.82
C ALA A 23 10.75 -9.06 -10.97
N ASP A 24 9.93 -9.70 -10.12
CA ASP A 24 9.63 -11.13 -10.22
C ASP A 24 8.82 -11.45 -11.49
N MET A 25 7.88 -10.58 -11.88
CA MET A 25 7.10 -10.73 -13.11
C MET A 25 7.93 -10.57 -14.40
N GLU A 26 9.06 -9.88 -14.33
CA GLU A 26 9.96 -9.65 -15.47
C GLU A 26 10.95 -10.81 -15.71
N LYS A 27 10.99 -11.81 -14.81
CA LYS A 27 11.87 -12.96 -14.94
C LYS A 27 11.52 -13.80 -16.18
N SER A 28 12.53 -14.20 -16.94
CA SER A 28 12.36 -14.94 -18.19
C SER A 28 11.84 -16.37 -18.01
N ASP A 29 11.95 -16.93 -16.81
CA ASP A 29 11.57 -18.29 -16.46
C ASP A 29 10.24 -18.37 -15.66
N ILE A 30 9.53 -17.25 -15.53
CA ILE A 30 8.24 -17.21 -14.83
C ILE A 30 7.18 -18.07 -15.54
N THR A 31 6.48 -18.89 -14.76
CA THR A 31 5.34 -19.66 -15.27
C THR A 31 4.07 -18.81 -15.34
N LEU A 32 3.07 -19.30 -16.07
CA LEU A 32 1.77 -18.62 -16.17
C LEU A 32 1.08 -18.56 -14.80
N GLU A 33 1.12 -19.65 -14.04
CA GLU A 33 0.56 -19.76 -12.70
C GLU A 33 1.22 -18.77 -11.72
N GLU A 34 2.54 -18.65 -11.76
CA GLU A 34 3.28 -17.66 -10.95
C GLU A 34 2.93 -16.22 -11.36
N SER A 35 2.79 -15.98 -12.67
CA SER A 35 2.38 -14.68 -13.19
C SER A 35 0.99 -14.26 -12.68
N PHE A 36 0.04 -15.19 -12.61
CA PHE A 36 -1.29 -14.93 -12.04
C PHE A 36 -1.24 -14.69 -10.53
N ALA A 37 -0.41 -15.44 -9.81
CA ALA A 37 -0.24 -15.26 -8.36
C ALA A 37 0.35 -13.88 -8.05
N LEU A 38 1.43 -13.49 -8.74
CA LEU A 38 2.08 -12.18 -8.60
C LEU A 38 1.16 -11.04 -9.01
N TYR A 39 0.39 -11.20 -10.09
CA TYR A 39 -0.60 -10.20 -10.49
C TYR A 39 -1.65 -9.98 -9.39
N ASN A 40 -2.21 -11.06 -8.84
CA ASN A 40 -3.19 -10.96 -7.75
C ASN A 40 -2.57 -10.30 -6.50
N GLU A 41 -1.34 -10.66 -6.16
CA GLU A 41 -0.59 -10.01 -5.08
C GLU A 41 -0.42 -8.50 -5.34
N GLY A 42 0.04 -8.12 -6.52
CA GLY A 42 0.18 -6.72 -6.94
C GLY A 42 -1.12 -5.94 -6.81
N MET A 43 -2.25 -6.53 -7.21
CA MET A 43 -3.57 -5.90 -7.04
C MET A 43 -3.95 -5.69 -5.58
N GLN A 44 -3.62 -6.64 -4.68
CA GLN A 44 -3.86 -6.46 -3.24
C GLN A 44 -2.94 -5.40 -2.63
N LEU A 45 -1.69 -5.31 -3.07
CA LEU A 45 -0.75 -4.27 -2.63
C LEU A 45 -1.22 -2.88 -3.06
N LEU A 46 -1.63 -2.72 -4.32
CA LEU A 46 -2.19 -1.46 -4.82
C LEU A 46 -3.43 -1.03 -4.04
N LYS A 47 -4.31 -1.97 -3.71
CA LYS A 47 -5.47 -1.69 -2.86
C LYS A 47 -5.04 -1.16 -1.48
N GLN A 48 -4.06 -1.79 -0.84
CA GLN A 48 -3.54 -1.35 0.46
C GLN A 48 -2.86 0.01 0.37
N CYS A 49 -2.15 0.32 -0.72
CA CYS A 49 -1.58 1.65 -0.94
C CYS A 49 -2.67 2.72 -0.96
N ASN A 50 -3.72 2.51 -1.75
CA ASN A 50 -4.85 3.43 -1.84
C ASN A 50 -5.53 3.61 -0.47
N GLU A 51 -5.82 2.52 0.25
CA GLU A 51 -6.41 2.60 1.59
C GLU A 51 -5.52 3.37 2.59
N THR A 52 -4.20 3.22 2.48
CA THR A 52 -3.24 3.94 3.33
C THR A 52 -3.20 5.43 3.00
N ILE A 53 -3.20 5.79 1.72
CA ILE A 53 -3.26 7.18 1.25
C ILE A 53 -4.57 7.84 1.71
N ASP A 54 -5.71 7.20 1.44
CA ASP A 54 -7.04 7.67 1.87
C ASP A 54 -7.10 7.91 3.39
N ALA A 55 -6.47 7.03 4.18
CA ALA A 55 -6.43 7.16 5.63
C ALA A 55 -5.58 8.36 6.09
N VAL A 56 -4.49 8.66 5.37
CA VAL A 56 -3.66 9.85 5.63
C VAL A 56 -4.41 11.11 5.22
N GLU A 57 -5.01 11.14 4.03
CA GLU A 57 -5.80 12.27 3.55
C GLU A 57 -6.94 12.64 4.50
N LYS A 58 -7.70 11.65 4.97
CA LYS A 58 -8.77 11.87 5.97
C LYS A 58 -8.24 12.42 7.28
N LYS A 59 -7.08 11.93 7.75
CA LYS A 59 -6.46 12.46 8.98
C LYS A 59 -6.03 13.90 8.80
N VAL A 60 -5.49 14.26 7.63
CA VAL A 60 -5.13 15.65 7.28
C VAL A 60 -6.39 16.53 7.24
N GLN A 61 -7.48 16.10 6.61
CA GLN A 61 -8.75 16.84 6.58
C GLN A 61 -9.34 17.08 7.98
N VAL A 62 -9.31 16.08 8.85
CA VAL A 62 -9.80 16.23 10.24
C VAL A 62 -8.94 17.20 11.05
N LEU A 63 -7.63 17.28 10.77
CA LEU A 63 -6.75 18.29 11.38
C LEU A 63 -7.08 19.70 10.87
N ASP A 64 -7.43 19.84 9.59
CA ASP A 64 -7.85 21.10 8.98
C ASP A 64 -9.14 21.64 9.64
N GLU A 65 -10.15 20.79 9.84
CA GLU A 65 -11.42 21.18 10.49
C GLU A 65 -11.28 21.53 11.99
N ASN A 66 -10.26 21.02 12.67
CA ASN A 66 -10.02 21.24 14.10
C ASN A 66 -8.93 22.29 14.41
N GLY A 67 -8.38 22.96 13.40
CA GLY A 67 -7.58 24.18 13.57
C GLY A 67 -6.08 24.08 13.28
N GLU A 68 -5.74 23.76 12.02
CA GLU A 68 -4.45 23.94 11.31
C GLU A 68 -3.46 22.74 11.28
N VAL A 69 -3.16 22.22 10.07
CA VAL A 69 -1.96 22.49 9.23
C VAL A 69 -2.33 22.20 7.76
N HIS A 70 -2.03 23.17 6.87
CA HIS A 70 -2.01 23.02 5.41
C HIS A 70 -0.56 22.99 4.91
N GLU A 71 -0.17 22.02 4.07
CA GLU A 71 0.29 22.27 2.68
C GLU A 71 0.61 20.96 1.92
N PHE A 72 0.02 20.88 0.72
CA PHE A 72 0.17 20.00 -0.46
C PHE A 72 -0.08 18.50 -0.34
#